data_AF-J3P1S9-F1
#
_entry.id   AF-J3P1S9-F1
#
_cell.length_a   1.000
_cell.length_b   1.000
_cell.length_c   1.000
_cell.angle_alpha   90.00
_cell.angle_beta   90.00
_cell.angle_gamma   90.00
#
_symmetry.space_group_name_H-M   'P 1'
#
loop_
_entity.id
_entity.type
_entity.pdbx_description
1 polymer ?
#
loop_
_entity_poly.entity_id
_entity_poly.type
_entity_poly.pdbx_seq_one_letter_code
_entity_poly.pdbx_strand_id
1 'polypeptide(L)'
;MWFADIVSVAAVALLAGLYITPAAGSFNWDITTHGTVSGWRWEKPWPYDNSELMQFTELCRHAVTFPAQQYKFSDLDHTPPAGMSPWAEAVRALATGRVYPGSWDGVNVKGNERDILMVDWKEVPELARRWIENESSTEEDRNRHFFRVLRKPKALTGGRAGGPRPEDTVGLDEDVMALPDEEKVLVTAPGELYQFLPLWVAEGAKCKGKCSWASKQAFSDMSQYLASRAKDTCVVAWATDHSRVLLEEGKKAIKFTIEARLVKETEDGRAARIFWEQHHRELERQQRKINREERAASRKGIEKDREGSHDEL
;
A
#
# COMPACT_ATOMS: atom_id res chain seq x y z
N MET A 1 -53.88 51.19 -14.31
CA MET A 1 -54.29 50.24 -15.35
C MET A 1 -53.20 50.23 -16.41
N TRP A 2 -52.49 49.08 -16.58
CA TRP A 2 -51.87 48.53 -17.81
C TRP A 2 -50.91 49.45 -18.63
N PHE A 3 -49.68 49.14 -19.06
CA PHE A 3 -48.90 47.95 -19.46
C PHE A 3 -47.40 48.27 -19.15
N ALA A 4 -46.54 47.39 -18.61
CA ALA A 4 -45.79 46.29 -19.24
C ALA A 4 -44.86 46.71 -20.41
N ASP A 5 -43.53 46.68 -20.17
CA ASP A 5 -42.46 46.44 -21.16
C ASP A 5 -41.19 46.01 -20.38
N ILE A 6 -40.79 44.73 -20.39
CA ILE A 6 -39.98 43.98 -21.37
C ILE A 6 -38.46 44.10 -21.11
N VAL A 7 -37.95 43.00 -20.53
CA VAL A 7 -36.71 42.25 -20.87
C VAL A 7 -35.36 42.99 -20.88
N SER A 8 -34.47 42.60 -19.95
CA SER A 8 -33.10 42.22 -20.34
C SER A 8 -32.52 41.22 -19.34
N VAL A 9 -32.54 39.95 -19.75
CA VAL A 9 -31.81 38.85 -19.12
C VAL A 9 -30.37 38.92 -19.62
N ALA A 10 -29.44 39.36 -18.77
CA ALA A 10 -28.01 39.21 -19.02
C ALA A 10 -27.51 37.96 -18.31
N ALA A 11 -27.40 36.87 -19.07
CA ALA A 11 -26.79 35.62 -18.64
C ALA A 11 -25.27 35.84 -18.44
N VAL A 12 -24.83 35.81 -17.18
CA VAL A 12 -23.40 35.67 -16.85
C VAL A 12 -23.08 34.18 -16.86
N ALA A 13 -22.66 33.69 -18.02
CA ALA A 13 -22.08 32.37 -18.17
C ALA A 13 -20.67 32.36 -17.53
N LEU A 14 -20.62 31.95 -16.26
CA LEU A 14 -19.37 31.61 -15.58
C LEU A 14 -18.80 30.34 -16.25
N LEU A 15 -17.81 30.56 -17.11
CA LEU A 15 -16.91 29.54 -17.65
C LEU A 15 -16.16 28.87 -16.49
N ALA A 16 -16.74 27.82 -15.93
CA ALA A 16 -16.01 26.84 -15.13
C ALA A 16 -15.10 26.04 -16.08
N GLY A 17 -13.92 26.61 -16.36
CA GLY A 17 -12.83 25.88 -17.01
C GLY A 17 -12.40 24.73 -16.10
N LEU A 18 -12.91 23.54 -16.38
CA LEU A 18 -12.35 22.29 -15.91
C LEU A 18 -10.94 22.18 -16.49
N TYR A 19 -9.94 22.59 -15.72
CA TYR A 19 -8.56 22.20 -15.95
C TYR A 19 -8.48 20.70 -15.71
N ILE A 20 -8.69 19.92 -16.78
CA ILE A 20 -8.29 18.52 -16.82
C ILE A 20 -6.77 18.56 -16.93
N THR A 21 -6.08 18.55 -15.79
CA THR A 21 -4.64 18.25 -15.77
C THR A 21 -4.50 16.83 -16.30
N PRO A 22 -3.80 16.60 -17.43
CA PRO A 22 -3.48 15.26 -17.85
C PRO A 22 -2.62 14.64 -16.74
N ALA A 23 -3.09 13.53 -16.17
CA ALA A 23 -2.30 12.69 -15.28
C ALA A 23 -1.20 12.04 -16.14
N ALA A 24 -0.12 12.79 -16.39
CA ALA A 24 1.11 12.22 -16.90
C ALA A 24 1.54 11.14 -15.91
N GLY A 25 1.67 9.90 -16.39
CA GLY A 25 2.17 8.80 -15.58
C GLY A 25 3.51 9.20 -14.98
N SER A 26 3.54 9.46 -13.67
CA SER A 26 4.78 9.76 -12.97
C SER A 26 5.57 8.47 -12.90
N PHE A 27 6.54 8.30 -13.80
CA PHE A 27 7.51 7.23 -13.68
C PHE A 27 8.28 7.48 -12.38
N ASN A 28 8.14 6.60 -11.40
CA ASN A 28 8.86 6.74 -10.15
C ASN A 28 10.32 6.31 -10.37
N TRP A 29 11.20 7.29 -10.56
CA TRP A 29 12.62 7.08 -10.77
C TRP A 29 13.31 6.36 -9.60
N ASP A 30 12.72 6.40 -8.40
CA ASP A 30 13.29 5.75 -7.22
C ASP A 30 13.28 4.22 -7.35
N ILE A 31 12.34 3.64 -8.12
CA ILE A 31 12.31 2.21 -8.44
C ILE A 31 13.58 1.79 -9.19
N THR A 32 14.04 2.61 -10.14
CA THR A 32 15.25 2.30 -10.92
C THR A 32 16.52 2.43 -10.11
N THR A 33 16.52 3.34 -9.14
CA THR A 33 17.71 3.65 -8.32
C THR A 33 17.88 2.66 -7.17
N HIS A 34 16.80 2.35 -6.47
CA HIS A 34 16.85 1.56 -5.23
C HIS A 34 16.31 0.13 -5.39
N GLY A 35 15.59 -0.14 -6.48
CA GLY A 35 14.87 -1.40 -6.67
C GLY A 35 13.65 -1.53 -5.77
N THR A 36 12.87 -2.59 -6.01
CA THR A 36 11.75 -2.99 -5.15
C THR A 36 12.21 -3.91 -4.03
N VAL A 37 11.51 -3.90 -2.89
CA VAL A 37 11.80 -4.82 -1.79
C VAL A 37 11.61 -6.26 -2.23
N SER A 38 12.45 -7.16 -1.70
CA SER A 38 12.34 -8.60 -1.97
C SER A 38 11.01 -9.11 -1.42
N GLY A 39 10.13 -9.60 -2.30
CA GLY A 39 8.79 -10.05 -1.91
C GLY A 39 7.69 -9.00 -2.09
N TRP A 40 8.01 -7.82 -2.65
CA TRP A 40 6.98 -6.91 -3.14
C TRP A 40 6.13 -7.62 -4.19
N ARG A 41 4.84 -7.75 -3.90
CA ARG A 41 3.89 -8.53 -4.70
C ARG A 41 2.71 -7.70 -5.19
N TRP A 42 2.74 -6.40 -4.91
CA TRP A 42 1.66 -5.47 -5.20
C TRP A 42 1.99 -4.76 -6.50
N GLU A 43 1.10 -4.85 -7.48
CA GLU A 43 1.20 -4.09 -8.72
C GLU A 43 -0.08 -3.30 -8.91
N LYS A 44 0.05 -2.05 -9.40
CA LYS A 44 -1.11 -1.22 -9.67
C LYS A 44 -1.99 -1.96 -10.70
N PRO A 45 -3.20 -2.38 -10.32
CA PRO A 45 -3.93 -3.34 -11.14
C PRO A 45 -4.70 -2.68 -12.28
N TRP A 46 -4.95 -1.38 -12.21
CA TRP A 46 -5.69 -0.64 -13.24
C TRP A 46 -4.81 0.28 -14.07
N PRO A 47 -5.18 0.46 -15.35
CA PRO A 47 -4.53 1.43 -16.24
C PRO A 47 -4.68 2.86 -15.73
N TYR A 48 -3.73 3.73 -16.09
CA TYR A 48 -3.66 5.11 -15.61
C TYR A 48 -4.82 5.99 -16.05
N ASP A 49 -5.52 5.60 -17.12
CA ASP A 49 -6.63 6.33 -17.72
C ASP A 49 -7.99 6.05 -17.05
N ASN A 50 -8.00 5.31 -15.93
CA ASN A 50 -9.22 4.83 -15.26
C ASN A 50 -10.12 3.95 -16.16
N SER A 51 -9.62 3.43 -17.27
CA SER A 51 -10.38 2.48 -18.08
C SER A 51 -10.67 1.19 -17.30
N GLU A 52 -11.66 0.45 -17.77
CA GLU A 52 -12.00 -0.85 -17.19
C GLU A 52 -10.81 -1.80 -17.30
N LEU A 53 -10.70 -2.68 -16.33
CA LEU A 53 -9.71 -3.73 -16.34
C LEU A 53 -10.00 -4.64 -17.54
N MET A 54 -9.11 -4.70 -18.53
CA MET A 54 -9.27 -5.41 -19.81
C MET A 54 -9.67 -6.90 -19.73
N GLN A 55 -9.76 -7.48 -18.52
CA GLN A 55 -10.07 -8.88 -18.23
C GLN A 55 -11.04 -9.05 -17.04
N PHE A 56 -11.56 -7.96 -16.48
CA PHE A 56 -12.43 -7.99 -15.31
C PHE A 56 -13.60 -7.01 -15.44
N THR A 57 -14.79 -7.47 -15.08
CA THR A 57 -15.94 -6.62 -14.85
C THR A 57 -15.89 -6.04 -13.45
N GLU A 58 -15.94 -4.73 -13.33
CA GLU A 58 -16.02 -4.02 -12.06
C GLU A 58 -17.44 -4.16 -11.48
N LEU A 59 -17.55 -4.82 -10.32
CA LEU A 59 -18.82 -4.93 -9.59
C LEU A 59 -19.04 -3.77 -8.64
N CYS A 60 -17.94 -3.27 -8.07
CA CYS A 60 -17.96 -2.09 -7.23
C CYS A 60 -16.60 -1.38 -7.21
N ARG A 61 -16.65 -0.06 -7.06
CA ARG A 61 -15.49 0.80 -6.78
C ARG A 61 -15.80 1.74 -5.63
N HIS A 62 -14.83 1.87 -4.73
CA HIS A 62 -14.90 2.82 -3.64
C HIS A 62 -13.50 3.37 -3.34
N ALA A 63 -13.42 4.67 -3.06
CA ALA A 63 -12.18 5.34 -2.72
C ALA A 63 -12.40 6.26 -1.52
N VAL A 64 -11.44 6.27 -0.60
CA VAL A 64 -11.46 7.09 0.62
C VAL A 64 -10.09 7.73 0.81
N THR A 65 -10.08 8.99 1.24
CA THR A 65 -8.85 9.74 1.50
C THR A 65 -8.66 9.93 2.99
N PHE A 66 -7.46 9.65 3.48
CA PHE A 66 -7.11 9.69 4.90
C PHE A 66 -6.03 10.75 5.15
N PRO A 67 -6.15 11.52 6.24
CA PRO A 67 -5.08 12.38 6.70
C PRO A 67 -4.02 11.54 7.42
N ALA A 68 -2.75 11.85 7.15
CA ALA A 68 -1.62 11.23 7.84
C ALA A 68 -0.42 12.16 7.87
N GLN A 69 0.67 11.70 8.45
CA GLN A 69 1.95 12.37 8.44
C GLN A 69 3.03 11.41 7.94
N GLN A 70 3.88 11.86 7.02
CA GLN A 70 4.97 11.07 6.48
C GLN A 70 6.30 11.70 6.88
N TYR A 71 7.12 10.90 7.55
CA TYR A 71 8.44 11.26 8.04
C TYR A 71 9.49 10.40 7.34
N LYS A 72 10.70 10.93 7.24
CA LYS A 72 11.88 10.14 6.90
C LYS A 72 12.48 9.56 8.18
N PHE A 73 13.22 8.46 8.05
CA PHE A 73 13.94 7.88 9.17
C PHE A 73 15.03 8.84 9.72
N SER A 74 15.55 9.75 8.88
CA SER A 74 16.39 10.88 9.33
C SER A 74 15.69 11.83 10.30
N ASP A 75 14.36 11.93 10.22
CA ASP A 75 13.58 12.90 10.98
C ASP A 75 13.26 12.40 12.41
N LEU A 76 13.66 11.18 12.77
CA LEU A 76 13.30 10.57 14.05
C LEU A 76 13.81 11.37 15.25
N ASP A 77 15.01 11.95 15.17
CA ASP A 77 15.60 12.71 16.28
C ASP A 77 15.07 14.15 16.39
N HIS A 78 14.32 14.64 15.40
CA HIS A 78 13.76 15.97 15.44
C HIS A 78 12.51 16.04 16.31
N THR A 79 12.32 17.18 16.97
CA THR A 79 11.13 17.43 17.79
C THR A 79 9.89 17.60 16.91
N PRO A 80 8.71 17.15 17.36
CA PRO A 80 7.45 17.44 16.69
C PRO A 80 7.26 18.97 16.53
N PRO A 81 6.72 19.47 15.41
CA PRO A 81 6.09 18.73 14.30
C PRO A 81 7.06 18.31 13.18
N ALA A 82 8.34 18.68 13.26
CA ALA A 82 9.32 18.39 12.21
C ALA A 82 9.80 16.94 12.23
N GLY A 83 9.73 16.27 13.39
CA GLY A 83 10.13 14.88 13.57
C GLY A 83 9.30 14.09 14.57
N MET A 84 9.82 12.94 14.97
CA MET A 84 9.13 11.93 15.79
C MET A 84 9.89 11.58 17.09
N SER A 85 10.67 12.50 17.65
CA SER A 85 11.54 12.25 18.81
C SER A 85 10.89 11.44 19.95
N PRO A 86 9.64 11.71 20.40
CA PRO A 86 9.00 10.93 21.47
C PRO A 86 8.77 9.44 21.15
N TRP A 87 8.68 9.10 19.86
CA TRP A 87 8.47 7.75 19.36
C TRP A 87 9.72 7.13 18.74
N ALA A 88 10.83 7.88 18.66
CA ALA A 88 12.01 7.50 17.88
C ALA A 88 12.58 6.13 18.28
N GLU A 89 12.64 5.84 19.58
CA GLU A 89 13.09 4.55 20.09
C GLU A 89 12.18 3.41 19.62
N ALA A 90 10.87 3.57 19.72
CA ALA A 90 9.91 2.57 19.27
C ALA A 90 9.97 2.34 17.76
N VAL A 91 10.18 3.39 16.95
CA VAL A 91 10.34 3.27 15.49
C VAL A 91 11.67 2.60 15.13
N ARG A 92 12.76 2.89 15.85
CA ARG A 92 14.04 2.19 15.66
C ARG A 92 13.95 0.72 16.05
N ALA A 93 13.26 0.40 17.14
CA ALA A 93 12.99 -0.97 17.55
C ALA A 93 12.17 -1.72 16.48
N LEU A 94 11.17 -1.07 15.87
CA LEU A 94 10.42 -1.62 14.74
C LEU A 94 11.32 -1.92 13.52
N ALA A 95 12.26 -1.04 13.23
CA ALA A 95 13.21 -1.21 12.13
C ALA A 95 14.32 -2.23 12.43
N THR A 96 14.56 -2.55 13.70
CA THR A 96 15.61 -3.49 14.13
C THR A 96 15.05 -4.90 14.11
N GLY A 97 15.58 -5.76 13.23
CA GLY A 97 15.17 -7.16 13.13
C GLY A 97 14.02 -7.44 12.15
N ARG A 98 13.52 -6.43 11.44
CA ARG A 98 12.44 -6.58 10.43
C ARG A 98 12.88 -6.12 9.06
N VAL A 99 12.38 -6.79 8.03
CA VAL A 99 12.55 -6.35 6.65
C VAL A 99 11.62 -5.18 6.41
N TYR A 100 12.16 -4.07 5.91
CA TYR A 100 11.36 -2.91 5.53
C TYR A 100 10.41 -3.30 4.37
N PRO A 101 9.09 -3.09 4.48
CA PRO A 101 8.12 -3.54 3.49
C PRO A 101 8.05 -2.62 2.26
N GLY A 102 8.82 -1.53 2.23
CA GLY A 102 8.90 -0.61 1.11
C GLY A 102 8.09 0.67 1.31
N SER A 103 8.31 1.63 0.41
CA SER A 103 7.50 2.84 0.29
C SER A 103 6.15 2.55 -0.40
N TRP A 104 5.42 3.58 -0.84
CA TRP A 104 4.12 3.44 -1.51
C TRP A 104 4.16 2.55 -2.76
N ASP A 105 5.28 2.54 -3.48
CA ASP A 105 5.50 1.72 -4.68
C ASP A 105 6.41 0.50 -4.39
N GLY A 106 6.63 0.16 -3.11
CA GLY A 106 7.48 -0.95 -2.73
C GLY A 106 8.97 -0.70 -2.87
N VAL A 107 9.38 0.56 -3.00
CA VAL A 107 10.80 0.91 -3.18
C VAL A 107 11.59 0.59 -1.91
N ASN A 108 12.71 -0.10 -2.07
CA ASN A 108 13.60 -0.46 -0.96
C ASN A 108 14.59 0.66 -0.65
N VAL A 109 14.06 1.80 -0.20
CA VAL A 109 14.90 2.91 0.24
C VAL A 109 15.68 2.48 1.49
N LYS A 110 17.00 2.71 1.52
CA LYS A 110 17.88 2.23 2.58
C LYS A 110 18.18 3.32 3.60
N GLY A 111 18.49 2.91 4.83
CA GLY A 111 18.98 3.79 5.88
C GLY A 111 18.00 4.91 6.23
N ASN A 112 18.52 6.14 6.24
CA ASN A 112 17.83 7.33 6.74
C ASN A 112 16.71 7.84 5.83
N GLU A 113 16.64 7.38 4.58
CA GLU A 113 15.67 7.86 3.60
C GLU A 113 14.37 7.04 3.59
N ARG A 114 14.26 6.02 4.45
CA ARG A 114 13.05 5.20 4.61
C ARG A 114 11.87 6.07 5.03
N ASP A 115 10.73 5.81 4.38
CA ASP A 115 9.46 6.46 4.71
C ASP A 115 8.79 5.77 5.90
N ILE A 116 8.40 6.58 6.87
CA ILE A 116 7.60 6.20 8.03
C ILE A 116 6.29 6.98 7.96
N LEU A 117 5.17 6.27 8.05
CA LEU A 117 3.84 6.82 8.07
C LEU A 117 3.31 6.82 9.51
N MET A 118 2.84 7.97 9.97
CA MET A 118 2.12 8.11 11.22
C MET A 118 0.67 8.52 10.93
N VAL A 119 -0.27 7.74 11.46
CA VAL A 119 -1.71 7.97 11.31
C VAL A 119 -2.32 8.09 12.70
N ASP A 120 -3.15 9.11 12.90
CA ASP A 120 -3.95 9.23 14.12
C ASP A 120 -4.90 8.03 14.23
N TRP A 121 -4.91 7.34 15.37
CA TRP A 121 -5.68 6.10 15.52
C TRP A 121 -7.20 6.29 15.34
N LYS A 122 -7.72 7.48 15.72
CA LYS A 122 -9.11 7.89 15.47
C LYS A 122 -9.47 7.90 13.97
N GLU A 123 -8.50 8.17 13.09
CA GLU A 123 -8.68 8.23 11.63
C GLU A 123 -8.54 6.85 10.97
N VAL A 124 -8.00 5.86 11.70
CA VAL A 124 -7.93 4.47 11.22
C VAL A 124 -9.33 3.85 11.31
N PRO A 125 -9.89 3.30 10.21
CA PRO A 125 -11.22 2.68 10.19
C PRO A 125 -11.34 1.52 11.17
N GLU A 126 -12.53 1.29 11.72
CA GLU A 126 -12.77 0.31 12.77
C GLU A 126 -12.40 -1.12 12.33
N LEU A 127 -12.70 -1.49 11.09
CA LEU A 127 -12.32 -2.80 10.54
C LEU A 127 -10.80 -2.97 10.46
N ALA A 128 -10.07 -1.93 10.06
CA ALA A 128 -8.61 -1.95 10.03
C ALA A 128 -8.04 -1.98 11.46
N ARG A 129 -8.62 -1.22 12.40
CA ARG A 129 -8.26 -1.28 13.82
C ARG A 129 -8.37 -2.70 14.34
N ARG A 130 -9.57 -3.31 14.31
CA ARG A 130 -9.79 -4.68 14.81
C ARG A 130 -8.81 -5.70 14.21
N TRP A 131 -8.47 -5.57 12.92
CA TRP A 131 -7.47 -6.41 12.29
C TRP A 131 -6.08 -6.21 12.89
N ILE A 132 -5.63 -4.96 13.06
CA ILE A 132 -4.36 -4.61 13.72
C ILE A 132 -4.33 -5.16 15.15
N GLU A 133 -5.42 -5.07 15.91
CA GLU A 133 -5.50 -5.57 17.28
C GLU A 133 -5.36 -7.10 17.33
N ASN A 134 -6.01 -7.81 16.40
CA ASN A 134 -5.89 -9.26 16.30
C ASN A 134 -4.46 -9.70 15.94
N GLU A 135 -3.83 -9.04 14.94
CA GLU A 135 -2.46 -9.33 14.50
C GLU A 135 -1.37 -8.80 15.45
N SER A 136 -1.73 -8.11 16.53
CA SER A 136 -0.79 -7.63 17.56
C SER A 136 -0.96 -8.31 18.91
N SER A 137 -1.85 -9.30 18.99
CA SER A 137 -2.18 -10.02 20.22
C SER A 137 -0.97 -10.78 20.80
N THR A 138 -0.24 -11.54 19.96
CA THR A 138 0.95 -12.28 20.38
C THR A 138 2.25 -11.56 20.00
N GLU A 139 3.36 -11.90 20.67
CA GLU A 139 4.67 -11.31 20.35
C GLU A 139 5.19 -11.73 18.97
N GLU A 140 4.91 -12.96 18.56
CA GLU A 140 5.27 -13.46 17.23
C GLU A 140 4.52 -12.73 16.12
N ASP A 141 3.21 -12.51 16.30
CA ASP A 141 2.41 -11.76 15.34
C ASP A 141 2.85 -10.29 15.29
N ARG A 142 3.13 -9.70 16.46
CA ARG A 142 3.73 -8.36 16.54
C ARG A 142 5.04 -8.26 15.78
N ASN A 143 5.83 -9.33 15.68
CA ASN A 143 7.12 -9.36 14.97
C ASN A 143 6.99 -9.58 13.46
N ARG A 144 5.83 -10.05 12.99
CA ARG A 144 5.58 -10.32 11.57
C ARG A 144 5.33 -9.06 10.75
N HIS A 145 4.69 -8.06 11.34
CA HIS A 145 4.20 -6.87 10.62
C HIS A 145 5.05 -5.63 10.86
N PHE A 146 5.20 -4.75 9.88
CA PHE A 146 5.89 -3.46 10.08
C PHE A 146 4.93 -2.36 10.57
N PHE A 147 4.25 -2.58 11.69
CA PHE A 147 3.47 -1.53 12.35
C PHE A 147 3.53 -1.62 13.88
N ARG A 148 3.26 -0.50 14.55
CA ARG A 148 3.07 -0.39 15.99
C ARG A 148 1.98 0.63 16.30
N VAL A 149 1.13 0.31 17.26
CA VAL A 149 0.24 1.30 17.90
C VAL A 149 0.98 1.85 19.10
N LEU A 150 1.13 3.18 19.17
CA LEU A 150 1.85 3.88 20.21
C LEU A 150 0.96 4.92 20.86
N ARG A 151 1.25 5.23 22.12
CA ARG A 151 0.60 6.33 22.84
C ARG A 151 1.10 7.69 22.32
N LYS A 152 0.23 8.70 22.31
CA LYS A 152 0.58 10.11 22.09
C LYS A 152 1.16 10.71 23.39
N PRO A 153 2.29 11.43 23.31
CA PRO A 153 2.84 12.10 24.49
C PRO A 153 1.85 13.14 25.01
N LYS A 154 1.78 13.29 26.34
CA LYS A 154 0.78 14.13 27.04
C LYS A 154 0.80 15.58 26.61
N ALA A 155 1.95 16.09 26.18
CA ALA A 155 2.10 17.45 25.65
C ALA A 155 1.34 17.68 24.33
N LEU A 156 1.03 16.62 23.57
CA LEU A 156 0.24 16.71 22.35
C LEU A 156 -1.27 16.49 22.59
N THR A 157 -1.65 15.88 23.72
CA THR A 157 -3.06 15.58 24.06
C THR A 157 -3.70 16.59 25.03
N GLY A 158 -2.91 17.31 25.84
CA GLY A 158 -3.40 18.35 26.75
C GLY A 158 -2.79 19.71 26.43
N GLY A 159 -3.62 20.74 26.22
CA GLY A 159 -3.24 22.11 25.83
C GLY A 159 -2.40 22.91 26.83
N ARG A 160 -1.40 22.30 27.46
CA ARG A 160 -0.37 23.00 28.22
C ARG A 160 0.66 23.54 27.24
N ALA A 161 0.89 24.86 27.26
CA ALA A 161 1.75 25.60 26.34
C ALA A 161 3.27 25.31 26.44
N GLY A 162 3.65 24.08 26.79
CA GLY A 162 5.02 23.59 26.72
C GLY A 162 5.03 22.39 25.78
N GLY A 163 5.77 22.50 24.67
CA GLY A 163 5.93 21.37 23.74
C GLY A 163 6.43 20.10 24.43
N PRO A 164 6.35 18.94 23.76
CA PRO A 164 6.78 17.66 24.32
C PRO A 164 8.20 17.76 24.88
N ARG A 165 8.34 17.45 26.18
CA ARG A 165 9.66 17.35 26.80
C ARG A 165 10.33 16.07 26.29
N PRO A 166 11.65 16.07 26.04
CA PRO A 166 12.39 14.89 25.59
C PRO A 166 12.27 13.68 26.53
N GLU A 167 11.89 13.91 27.79
CA GLU A 167 11.75 12.89 28.85
C GLU A 167 10.41 12.12 28.79
N ASP A 168 9.46 12.52 27.95
CA ASP A 168 8.20 11.79 27.73
C ASP A 168 8.38 10.69 26.65
N THR A 169 9.43 9.87 26.77
CA THR A 169 9.62 8.69 25.92
C THR A 169 8.49 7.70 26.15
N VAL A 170 7.78 7.33 25.09
CA VAL A 170 6.68 6.38 25.16
C VAL A 170 7.27 4.97 25.30
N GLY A 171 7.11 4.37 26.48
CA GLY A 171 7.56 3.00 26.74
C GLY A 171 6.87 1.99 25.82
N LEU A 172 7.61 0.96 25.40
CA LEU A 172 7.12 -0.13 24.55
C LEU A 172 6.12 -1.07 25.25
N ASP A 173 6.08 -1.04 26.59
CA ASP A 173 5.39 -2.02 27.45
C ASP A 173 4.08 -1.50 28.10
N GLU A 174 3.63 -0.28 27.77
CA GLU A 174 2.31 0.17 28.23
C GLU A 174 1.20 -0.63 27.51
N ASP A 175 0.12 -0.98 28.22
CA ASP A 175 -1.09 -1.52 27.60
C ASP A 175 -1.79 -0.42 26.80
N VAL A 176 -1.21 -0.09 25.63
CA VAL A 176 -1.67 0.95 24.73
C VAL A 176 -3.10 0.66 24.27
N MET A 177 -3.52 -0.60 24.27
CA MET A 177 -4.85 -1.03 23.81
C MET A 177 -5.96 -0.54 24.76
N ALA A 178 -5.68 -0.47 26.06
CA ALA A 178 -6.61 0.03 27.07
C ALA A 178 -6.79 1.56 27.05
N LEU A 179 -5.96 2.31 26.32
CA LEU A 179 -6.08 3.76 26.22
C LEU A 179 -7.29 4.19 25.36
N PRO A 180 -7.78 5.43 25.49
CA PRO A 180 -8.71 6.02 24.54
C PRO A 180 -8.10 6.15 23.14
N ASP A 181 -8.92 6.06 22.09
CA ASP A 181 -8.45 6.10 20.70
C ASP A 181 -7.81 7.45 20.33
N GLU A 182 -8.18 8.54 20.99
CA GLU A 182 -7.62 9.87 20.78
C GLU A 182 -6.16 9.97 21.23
N GLU A 183 -5.75 9.13 22.18
CA GLU A 183 -4.39 9.07 22.74
C GLU A 183 -3.49 8.10 21.98
N LYS A 184 -3.92 7.53 20.85
CA LYS A 184 -3.16 6.54 20.09
C LYS A 184 -2.75 7.04 18.71
N VAL A 185 -1.60 6.58 18.24
CA VAL A 185 -1.13 6.72 16.86
C VAL A 185 -0.72 5.36 16.31
N LEU A 186 -1.02 5.12 15.04
CA LEU A 186 -0.46 4.03 14.27
C LEU A 186 0.82 4.52 13.60
N VAL A 187 1.94 3.85 13.86
CA VAL A 187 3.19 4.06 13.13
C VAL A 187 3.46 2.83 12.27
N THR A 188 3.67 3.04 10.98
CA THR A 188 3.83 1.97 10.00
C THR A 188 4.69 2.42 8.82
N ALA A 189 5.09 1.50 7.95
CA ALA A 189 5.65 1.85 6.64
C ALA A 189 4.52 1.86 5.59
N PRO A 190 4.59 2.71 4.55
CA PRO A 190 3.55 2.74 3.52
C PRO A 190 3.29 1.37 2.86
N GLY A 191 4.35 0.61 2.59
CA GLY A 191 4.26 -0.73 2.02
C GLY A 191 3.52 -1.75 2.89
N GLU A 192 3.48 -1.56 4.22
CA GLU A 192 2.76 -2.47 5.13
C GLU A 192 1.24 -2.32 4.99
N LEU A 193 0.74 -1.12 4.65
CA LEU A 193 -0.69 -0.88 4.49
C LEU A 193 -1.31 -1.80 3.44
N TYR A 194 -0.54 -2.15 2.42
CA TYR A 194 -0.95 -3.08 1.37
C TYR A 194 -1.37 -4.44 1.90
N GLN A 195 -1.01 -4.85 3.12
CA GLN A 195 -1.50 -6.11 3.68
C GLN A 195 -2.99 -6.09 4.03
N PHE A 196 -3.58 -4.90 4.22
CA PHE A 196 -4.96 -4.75 4.73
C PHE A 196 -5.72 -3.54 4.16
N LEU A 197 -5.34 -3.03 2.98
CA LEU A 197 -6.01 -1.89 2.32
C LEU A 197 -7.54 -2.01 2.19
N PRO A 198 -8.13 -3.18 1.87
CA PRO A 198 -9.59 -3.28 1.76
C PRO A 198 -10.33 -2.87 3.03
N LEU A 199 -9.75 -3.16 4.19
CA LEU A 199 -10.35 -2.84 5.49
C LEU A 199 -10.42 -1.33 5.72
N TRP A 200 -9.54 -0.54 5.10
CA TRP A 200 -9.59 0.91 5.19
C TRP A 200 -10.79 1.51 4.46
N VAL A 201 -11.28 0.87 3.40
CA VAL A 201 -12.36 1.42 2.57
C VAL A 201 -13.70 0.70 2.74
N ALA A 202 -13.72 -0.44 3.43
CA ALA A 202 -14.88 -1.31 3.57
C ALA A 202 -16.12 -0.63 4.21
N GLU A 203 -15.93 0.29 5.16
CA GLU A 203 -17.05 0.91 5.90
C GLU A 203 -17.87 1.90 5.06
N GLY A 204 -17.21 2.64 4.16
CA GLY A 204 -17.84 3.65 3.31
C GLY A 204 -18.44 3.10 2.01
N ALA A 205 -18.15 1.84 1.68
CA ALA A 205 -18.45 1.26 0.38
C ALA A 205 -19.97 1.09 0.12
N LYS A 206 -20.56 2.09 -0.53
CA LYS A 206 -21.96 2.08 -1.01
C LYS A 206 -22.02 1.65 -2.48
N CYS A 207 -21.82 0.37 -2.74
CA CYS A 207 -21.93 -0.18 -4.08
C CYS A 207 -23.39 -0.16 -4.54
N LYS A 208 -23.66 0.44 -5.71
CA LYS A 208 -25.03 0.57 -6.24
C LYS A 208 -25.50 -0.80 -6.76
N GLY A 209 -26.66 -1.28 -6.29
CA GLY A 209 -27.32 -2.49 -6.81
C GLY A 209 -27.57 -3.60 -5.78
N LYS A 210 -27.95 -4.81 -6.25
CA LYS A 210 -28.29 -5.99 -5.42
C LYS A 210 -27.13 -6.53 -4.55
N CYS A 211 -25.94 -5.95 -4.68
CA CYS A 211 -24.70 -6.39 -4.04
C CYS A 211 -24.19 -5.45 -2.92
N SER A 212 -24.97 -4.46 -2.48
CA SER A 212 -24.50 -3.46 -1.49
C SER A 212 -24.11 -4.04 -0.12
N TRP A 213 -24.77 -5.11 0.33
CA TRP A 213 -24.38 -5.83 1.55
C TRP A 213 -23.22 -6.79 1.27
N ALA A 214 -23.22 -7.41 0.08
CA ALA A 214 -22.17 -8.32 -0.37
C ALA A 214 -20.82 -7.61 -0.53
N SER A 215 -20.80 -6.33 -0.89
CA SER A 215 -19.57 -5.55 -1.05
C SER A 215 -18.89 -5.21 0.27
N LYS A 216 -19.64 -4.82 1.31
CA LYS A 216 -19.04 -4.59 2.64
C LYS A 216 -18.43 -5.87 3.17
N GLN A 217 -19.14 -6.99 3.03
CA GLN A 217 -18.66 -8.31 3.43
C GLN A 217 -17.42 -8.73 2.61
N ALA A 218 -17.44 -8.54 1.30
CA ALA A 218 -16.30 -8.84 0.43
C ALA A 218 -15.07 -8.00 0.77
N PHE A 219 -15.22 -6.69 1.01
CA PHE A 219 -14.10 -5.83 1.41
C PHE A 219 -13.57 -6.14 2.81
N SER A 220 -14.40 -6.68 3.71
CA SER A 220 -13.94 -7.15 5.02
C SER A 220 -13.31 -8.55 5.00
N ASP A 221 -13.57 -9.34 3.96
CA ASP A 221 -13.06 -10.70 3.81
C ASP A 221 -11.66 -10.68 3.17
N MET A 222 -10.64 -10.68 4.03
CA MET A 222 -9.23 -10.68 3.61
C MET A 222 -8.84 -11.91 2.78
N SER A 223 -9.62 -13.01 2.80
CA SER A 223 -9.35 -14.18 1.94
C SER A 223 -9.61 -13.90 0.45
N GLN A 224 -10.44 -12.89 0.15
CA GLN A 224 -10.72 -12.44 -1.21
C GLN A 224 -9.75 -11.38 -1.71
N TYR A 225 -8.90 -10.85 -0.82
CA TYR A 225 -7.91 -9.85 -1.17
C TYR A 225 -6.64 -10.50 -1.71
N LEU A 226 -6.30 -10.19 -2.95
CA LEU A 226 -5.17 -10.80 -3.66
C LEU A 226 -4.19 -9.73 -4.11
N ALA A 227 -2.90 -9.99 -3.89
CA ALA A 227 -1.85 -9.03 -4.16
C ALA A 227 -1.42 -8.94 -5.62
N SER A 228 -1.31 -10.09 -6.29
CA SER A 228 -0.63 -10.19 -7.59
C SER A 228 -1.49 -10.79 -8.70
N ARG A 229 -2.51 -11.60 -8.38
CA ARG A 229 -3.35 -12.25 -9.39
C ARG A 229 -4.79 -12.31 -8.95
N ALA A 230 -5.60 -11.43 -9.50
CA ALA A 230 -7.04 -11.46 -9.36
C ALA A 230 -7.59 -12.82 -9.85
N LYS A 231 -8.50 -13.42 -9.08
CA LYS A 231 -9.22 -14.66 -9.39
C LYS A 231 -10.69 -14.35 -9.67
N ASP A 232 -11.43 -15.35 -10.15
CA ASP A 232 -12.86 -15.32 -10.52
C ASP A 232 -13.69 -14.19 -9.91
N THR A 233 -13.72 -14.05 -8.58
CA THR A 233 -14.25 -12.86 -7.90
C THR A 233 -13.34 -12.53 -6.74
N CYS A 234 -12.77 -11.33 -6.74
CA CYS A 234 -11.81 -10.92 -5.73
C CYS A 234 -11.85 -9.40 -5.49
N VAL A 235 -11.27 -9.03 -4.36
CA VAL A 235 -11.04 -7.63 -4.01
C VAL A 235 -9.63 -7.25 -4.41
N VAL A 236 -9.52 -6.07 -5.00
CA VAL A 236 -8.26 -5.48 -5.38
C VAL A 236 -8.23 -4.06 -4.81
N ALA A 237 -7.12 -3.68 -4.17
CA ALA A 237 -6.99 -2.39 -3.51
C ALA A 237 -5.58 -1.82 -3.69
N TRP A 238 -5.49 -0.49 -3.82
CA TRP A 238 -4.25 0.24 -4.08
C TRP A 238 -4.30 1.66 -3.51
N ALA A 239 -3.15 2.21 -3.13
CA ALA A 239 -3.02 3.63 -2.81
C ALA A 239 -2.89 4.44 -4.12
N THR A 240 -3.96 5.11 -4.54
CA THR A 240 -4.04 5.79 -5.85
C THR A 240 -3.28 7.10 -5.91
N ASP A 241 -3.35 7.85 -4.82
CA ASP A 241 -2.78 9.18 -4.72
C ASP A 241 -2.24 9.37 -3.32
N HIS A 242 -1.11 10.06 -3.22
CA HIS A 242 -0.61 10.58 -1.98
C HIS A 242 0.02 11.94 -2.23
N SER A 243 -0.41 12.96 -1.49
CA SER A 243 0.18 14.28 -1.60
C SER A 243 1.67 14.20 -1.22
N ARG A 244 2.54 14.82 -2.02
CA ARG A 244 3.94 15.01 -1.60
C ARG A 244 3.97 15.85 -0.33
N VAL A 245 4.89 15.51 0.57
CA VAL A 245 5.18 16.35 1.73
C VAL A 245 5.58 17.74 1.21
N LEU A 246 4.85 18.78 1.61
CA LEU A 246 5.21 20.17 1.28
C LEU A 246 6.39 20.57 2.15
N LEU A 247 7.59 20.19 1.69
CA LEU A 247 8.87 20.43 2.36
C LEU A 247 9.08 21.91 2.68
N GLU A 248 8.59 22.82 1.83
CA GLU A 248 8.75 24.27 1.99
C GLU A 248 8.01 24.84 3.22
N GLU A 249 6.95 24.17 3.70
CA GLU A 249 6.20 24.62 4.87
C GLU A 249 6.63 23.92 6.16
N GLY A 250 7.60 23.00 6.10
CA GLY A 250 8.00 22.15 7.23
C GLY A 250 6.88 21.21 7.72
N LYS A 251 5.76 21.13 6.99
CA LYS A 251 4.59 20.33 7.34
C LYS A 251 4.78 18.93 6.79
N LYS A 252 4.91 17.96 7.69
CA LYS A 252 4.98 16.52 7.37
C LYS A 252 3.60 15.91 7.08
N ALA A 253 2.55 16.73 7.03
CA ALA A 253 1.19 16.29 6.75
C ALA A 253 1.03 15.86 5.29
N ILE A 254 0.42 14.69 5.11
CA ILE A 254 0.03 14.18 3.81
C ILE A 254 -1.43 13.73 3.83
N LYS A 255 -2.02 13.62 2.65
CA LYS A 255 -3.26 12.89 2.43
C LYS A 255 -2.95 11.75 1.47
N PHE A 256 -3.43 10.56 1.79
CA PHE A 256 -3.36 9.43 0.87
C PHE A 256 -4.75 8.90 0.59
N THR A 257 -4.98 8.49 -0.65
CA THR A 257 -6.25 7.93 -1.12
C THR A 257 -6.07 6.44 -1.36
N ILE A 258 -6.89 5.64 -0.71
CA ILE A 258 -7.00 4.22 -0.97
C ILE A 258 -8.22 4.01 -1.85
N GLU A 259 -8.03 3.29 -2.94
CA GLU A 259 -9.11 2.80 -3.80
C GLU A 259 -9.17 1.28 -3.70
N ALA A 260 -10.37 0.72 -3.49
CA ALA A 260 -10.62 -0.69 -3.67
C ALA A 260 -11.75 -0.94 -4.66
N ARG A 261 -11.61 -2.03 -5.39
CA ARG A 261 -12.56 -2.52 -6.38
C ARG A 261 -12.89 -3.97 -6.08
N LEU A 262 -14.18 -4.31 -6.14
CA LEU A 262 -14.64 -5.68 -6.22
C LEU A 262 -14.76 -6.01 -7.70
N VAL A 263 -14.00 -7.00 -8.16
CA VAL A 263 -13.89 -7.33 -9.57
C VAL A 263 -14.26 -8.79 -9.81
N LYS A 264 -14.85 -9.04 -10.97
CA LYS A 264 -15.16 -10.39 -11.45
C LYS A 264 -14.45 -10.63 -12.77
N GLU A 265 -13.72 -11.74 -12.88
CA GLU A 265 -13.04 -12.12 -14.12
C GLU A 265 -14.05 -12.30 -15.26
N THR A 266 -13.78 -11.69 -16.42
CA THR A 266 -14.60 -11.90 -17.63
C THR A 266 -14.32 -13.28 -18.22
N GLU A 267 -15.21 -13.77 -19.09
CA GLU A 267 -14.98 -15.04 -19.79
C GLU A 267 -13.69 -14.99 -20.63
N ASP A 268 -13.44 -13.86 -21.28
CA ASP A 268 -12.21 -13.60 -22.03
C ASP A 268 -10.98 -13.56 -21.12
N GLY A 269 -11.08 -12.89 -19.96
CA GLY A 269 -10.03 -12.85 -18.96
C GLY A 269 -9.67 -14.25 -18.45
N ARG A 270 -10.68 -15.07 -18.16
CA ARG A 270 -10.53 -16.46 -17.76
C ARG A 270 -9.87 -17.29 -18.85
N ALA A 271 -10.31 -17.16 -20.10
CA ALA A 271 -9.72 -17.87 -21.23
C ALA A 271 -8.25 -17.48 -21.42
N ALA A 272 -7.93 -16.19 -21.34
CA ALA A 272 -6.56 -15.69 -21.40
C ALA A 272 -5.70 -16.23 -20.25
N ARG A 273 -6.21 -16.24 -19.02
CA ARG A 273 -5.50 -16.79 -17.86
C ARG A 273 -5.22 -18.28 -18.02
N ILE A 274 -6.22 -19.07 -18.42
CA ILE A 274 -6.05 -20.51 -18.65
C ILE A 274 -4.99 -20.74 -19.74
N PHE A 275 -5.06 -19.99 -20.84
CA PHE A 275 -4.08 -20.04 -21.92
C PHE A 275 -2.66 -19.73 -21.41
N TRP A 276 -2.48 -18.63 -20.67
CA TRP A 276 -1.19 -18.25 -20.09
C TRP A 276 -0.66 -19.28 -19.10
N GLU A 277 -1.51 -19.83 -18.23
CA GLU A 277 -1.12 -20.88 -17.27
C GLU A 277 -0.68 -22.17 -17.99
N GLN A 278 -1.38 -22.58 -19.05
CA GLN A 278 -1.01 -23.74 -19.86
C GLN A 278 0.31 -23.49 -20.58
N HIS A 279 0.44 -22.35 -21.25
CA HIS A 279 1.66 -21.98 -21.98
C HIS A 279 2.89 -21.89 -21.06
N HIS A 280 2.77 -21.29 -19.87
CA HIS A 280 3.87 -21.28 -18.90
C HIS A 280 4.25 -22.67 -18.41
N ARG A 281 3.27 -23.54 -18.13
CA ARG A 281 3.56 -24.94 -17.77
C ARG A 281 4.31 -25.68 -18.87
N GLU A 282 3.97 -25.42 -20.13
CA GLU A 282 4.66 -25.99 -21.29
C GLU A 282 6.08 -25.45 -21.44
N LEU A 283 6.27 -24.13 -21.33
CA LEU A 283 7.59 -23.51 -21.35
C LEU A 283 8.49 -24.05 -20.23
N GLU A 284 7.99 -24.17 -19.00
CA GLU A 284 8.75 -24.76 -17.91
C GLU A 284 9.14 -26.21 -18.19
N ARG A 285 8.23 -27.00 -18.79
CA ARG A 285 8.53 -28.39 -19.18
C ARG A 285 9.62 -28.44 -20.26
N GLN A 286 9.55 -27.55 -21.25
CA GLN A 286 10.58 -27.44 -22.29
C GLN A 286 11.92 -27.02 -21.69
N GLN A 287 11.95 -26.01 -20.82
CA GLN A 287 13.18 -25.57 -20.17
C GLN A 287 13.79 -26.69 -19.31
N ARG A 288 12.97 -27.44 -18.57
CA ARG A 288 13.44 -28.61 -17.80
C ARG A 288 14.02 -29.70 -18.71
N LYS A 289 13.48 -29.88 -19.92
CA LYS A 289 14.00 -30.83 -20.92
C LYS A 289 15.35 -30.38 -21.46
N ILE A 290 15.48 -29.11 -21.87
CA ILE A 290 16.74 -28.51 -22.33
C ILE A 290 17.82 -28.64 -21.25
N ASN A 291 17.51 -28.23 -20.01
CA ASN A 291 18.45 -28.33 -18.90
C ASN A 291 18.89 -29.79 -18.61
N ARG A 292 18.06 -30.80 -18.90
CA ARG A 292 18.43 -32.22 -18.77
C ARG A 292 19.35 -32.67 -19.90
N GLU A 293 19.06 -32.24 -21.13
CA GLU A 293 19.88 -32.54 -22.31
C GLU A 293 21.26 -31.90 -22.21
N GLU A 294 21.36 -30.65 -21.77
CA GLU A 294 22.63 -29.96 -21.51
C GLU A 294 23.48 -30.68 -20.46
N ARG A 295 22.86 -31.12 -19.35
CA ARG A 295 23.55 -31.90 -18.31
C ARG A 295 24.03 -33.26 -18.84
N ALA A 296 23.25 -33.90 -19.70
CA ALA A 296 23.65 -35.17 -20.32
C ALA A 296 24.80 -34.98 -21.33
N ALA A 297 24.75 -33.92 -22.14
CA ALA A 297 25.81 -33.57 -23.07
C ALA A 297 27.12 -33.20 -22.35
N SER A 298 27.04 -32.41 -21.28
CA SER A 298 28.19 -32.07 -20.43
C SER A 298 28.84 -33.31 -19.81
N ARG A 299 28.03 -34.27 -19.31
CA ARG A 299 28.55 -35.55 -18.79
C ARG A 299 29.29 -36.35 -19.87
N LYS A 300 28.72 -36.44 -21.08
CA LYS A 300 29.37 -37.12 -22.21
C LYS A 300 30.66 -36.44 -22.65
N GLY A 301 30.72 -35.10 -22.61
CA GLY A 301 31.94 -34.34 -22.90
C GLY A 301 33.07 -34.69 -21.91
N ILE A 302 32.77 -34.66 -20.60
CA ILE A 302 33.74 -35.02 -19.55
C ILE A 302 34.22 -36.47 -19.70
N GLU A 303 33.32 -37.40 -20.02
CA GLU A 303 33.66 -38.81 -20.23
C GLU A 303 34.62 -38.98 -21.42
N LYS A 304 34.34 -38.30 -22.54
CA LYS A 304 35.20 -38.30 -23.73
C LYS A 304 36.58 -37.69 -23.47
N ASP A 305 36.64 -36.57 -22.74
CA ASP A 305 37.92 -35.93 -22.38
C ASP A 305 38.77 -36.85 -21.48
N ARG A 306 38.12 -37.64 -20.61
CA ARG A 306 38.80 -38.62 -19.75
C ARG A 306 39.36 -39.80 -20.56
N GLU A 307 38.61 -40.30 -21.54
CA GLU A 307 39.05 -41.39 -22.41
C GLU A 307 40.20 -40.97 -23.33
N GLY A 308 40.13 -39.77 -23.94
CA GLY A 308 41.19 -39.26 -24.80
C GLY A 308 42.54 -39.06 -24.07
N SER A 309 42.51 -38.72 -22.78
CA SER A 309 43.74 -38.60 -21.97
C SER A 309 44.44 -39.94 -21.69
N HIS A 310 43.77 -41.07 -21.88
CA HIS A 310 44.32 -42.40 -21.60
C HIS A 310 44.99 -43.05 -22.81
N ASP A 311 44.77 -42.52 -24.02
CA ASP A 311 45.35 -43.03 -25.28
C ASP A 311 46.62 -42.26 -25.71
N GLU A 312 46.97 -41.14 -25.06
CA GLU A 312 48.18 -40.34 -25.34
C GLU A 312 49.40 -40.70 -24.45
N LEU A 313 49.34 -41.77 -23.66
CA LEU A 313 50.44 -42.27 -22.80
C LEU A 313 50.94 -43.64 -23.27
#